data_AF-A0A523TMB4-F1
#
_entry.id   AF-A0A523TMB4-F1
#
_cell.length_a   1.000
_cell.length_b   1.000
_cell.length_c   1.000
_cell.angle_alpha   90.00
_cell.angle_beta   90.00
_cell.angle_gamma   90.00
#
_symmetry.space_group_name_H-M   'P 1'
#
loop_
_entity.id
_entity.type
_entity.pdbx_description
1 polymer ?
#
loop_
_entity_poly.entity_id
_entity_poly.type
_entity_poly.pdbx_seq_one_letter_code
_entity_poly.pdbx_strand_id
1 'polypeptide(L)'
;MDNWARYRHIWVDPKDGFDYLIYLRELYASHGRNPGPDQTWPISFGWSDALAGDAQAEAERLAAGGSQKGTPYASMSERAFYLDGINTSKYTYSGLEKPSDWCERNGGWEHHENPIFPFTNCNTMFRLYFCYHDPGGAGPVLTKMGVGMAMSGEDRWWVIVLGP
;
A
#
# COMPACT_ATOMS: atom_id res chain seq x y z
N MET A 1 -22.63 -21.09 -4.45
CA MET A 1 -21.82 -20.77 -5.65
C MET A 1 -20.85 -19.70 -5.21
N ASP A 2 -19.57 -19.98 -5.37
CA ASP A 2 -18.47 -19.23 -4.77
C ASP A 2 -18.20 -17.98 -5.61
N ASN A 3 -18.84 -16.86 -5.27
CA ASN A 3 -18.75 -15.58 -6.02
C ASN A 3 -17.32 -15.00 -6.06
N TRP A 4 -16.36 -15.62 -5.36
CA TRP A 4 -14.95 -15.26 -5.31
C TRP A 4 -14.15 -15.66 -6.54
N ALA A 5 -14.61 -16.64 -7.32
CA ALA A 5 -13.87 -17.11 -8.51
C ALA A 5 -13.67 -16.01 -9.57
N ARG A 6 -14.57 -15.00 -9.64
CA ARG A 6 -14.50 -13.92 -10.65
C ARG A 6 -13.46 -12.84 -10.33
N TYR A 7 -13.05 -12.69 -9.06
CA TYR A 7 -12.11 -11.65 -8.64
C TYR A 7 -10.67 -12.15 -8.46
N ARG A 8 -10.43 -13.47 -8.51
CA ARG A 8 -9.07 -14.06 -8.55
C ARG A 8 -8.25 -13.61 -9.77
N HIS A 9 -8.92 -13.06 -10.80
CA HIS A 9 -8.31 -12.73 -12.09
C HIS A 9 -8.16 -11.23 -12.35
N ILE A 10 -8.45 -10.35 -11.39
CA ILE A 10 -7.98 -8.97 -11.50
C ILE A 10 -6.49 -8.99 -11.14
N TRP A 11 -5.68 -9.32 -12.14
CA TRP A 11 -4.31 -8.88 -12.22
C TRP A 11 -4.38 -7.36 -12.17
N VAL A 12 -4.28 -6.81 -10.96
CA VAL A 12 -4.25 -5.36 -10.80
C VAL A 12 -2.93 -4.94 -11.41
N ASP A 13 -3.00 -4.29 -12.55
CA ASP A 13 -1.84 -3.64 -13.14
C ASP A 13 -1.21 -2.78 -12.02
N PRO A 14 0.11 -2.84 -11.78
CA PRO A 14 0.77 -1.94 -10.84
C PRO A 14 0.35 -0.47 -11.00
N LYS A 15 0.03 -0.06 -12.23
CA LYS A 15 -0.50 1.27 -12.54
C LYS A 15 -1.91 1.51 -11.98
N ASP A 16 -2.82 0.54 -12.08
CA ASP A 16 -4.12 0.58 -11.42
C ASP A 16 -3.95 0.61 -9.88
N GLY A 17 -2.95 -0.14 -9.39
CA GLY A 17 -2.43 -0.09 -8.03
C GLY A 17 -2.14 1.34 -7.56
N PHE A 18 -1.32 2.03 -8.34
CA PHE A 18 -0.95 3.42 -8.11
C PHE A 18 -2.15 4.36 -8.16
N ASP A 19 -2.98 4.28 -9.21
CA ASP A 19 -4.10 5.22 -9.39
C ASP A 19 -5.11 5.09 -8.25
N TYR A 20 -5.36 3.87 -7.77
CA TYR A 20 -6.21 3.64 -6.61
C TYR A 20 -5.63 4.20 -5.31
N LEU A 21 -4.31 4.07 -5.09
CA LEU A 21 -3.65 4.65 -3.91
C LEU A 21 -3.72 6.18 -3.90
N ILE A 22 -3.56 6.81 -5.07
CA ILE A 22 -3.73 8.26 -5.21
C ILE A 22 -5.17 8.65 -4.89
N TYR A 23 -6.15 7.98 -5.51
CA TYR A 23 -7.57 8.22 -5.23
C TYR A 23 -7.88 8.14 -3.73
N LEU A 24 -7.42 7.09 -3.06
CA LEU A 24 -7.68 6.94 -1.64
C LEU A 24 -6.96 8.02 -0.79
N ARG A 25 -5.75 8.44 -1.15
CA ARG A 25 -5.02 9.50 -0.43
C ARG A 25 -5.75 10.84 -0.56
N GLU A 26 -6.27 11.16 -1.75
CA GLU A 26 -7.12 12.33 -2.00
C GLU A 26 -8.43 12.27 -1.22
N LEU A 27 -9.11 11.11 -1.22
CA LEU A 27 -10.31 10.88 -0.44
C LEU A 27 -10.04 11.08 1.06
N TYR A 28 -8.93 10.57 1.59
CA TYR A 28 -8.59 10.76 3.01
C TYR A 28 -8.20 12.21 3.34
N ALA A 29 -7.57 12.92 2.41
CA ALA A 29 -7.29 14.34 2.56
C ALA A 29 -8.59 15.15 2.72
N SER A 30 -9.65 14.81 1.98
CA SER A 30 -10.95 15.50 2.09
C SER A 30 -11.65 15.31 3.44
N HIS A 31 -11.25 14.34 4.26
CA HIS A 31 -11.77 14.14 5.63
C HIS A 31 -11.15 15.10 6.66
N GLY A 32 -10.36 16.09 6.22
CA GLY A 32 -9.94 17.23 7.04
C GLY A 32 -8.77 16.96 7.99
N ARG A 33 -8.04 15.86 7.80
CA ARG A 33 -6.89 15.49 8.64
C ARG A 33 -5.58 15.35 7.88
N ASN A 34 -5.54 15.63 6.58
CA ASN A 34 -4.37 15.37 5.77
C ASN A 34 -4.29 16.20 4.48
N PRO A 35 -3.09 16.63 4.05
CA PRO A 35 -1.92 16.87 4.87
C PRO A 35 -2.24 17.91 5.97
N GLY A 36 -1.73 17.68 7.18
CA GLY A 36 -1.70 18.74 8.20
C GLY A 36 -0.78 19.89 7.76
N PRO A 37 -0.85 21.06 8.41
CA PRO A 37 -0.04 22.23 8.04
C PRO A 37 1.48 21.99 8.08
N ASP A 38 1.94 20.94 8.78
CA ASP A 38 3.36 20.59 8.94
C ASP A 38 3.82 19.41 8.06
N GLN A 39 2.95 18.92 7.15
CA GLN A 39 3.30 17.87 6.20
C GLN A 39 3.98 18.45 4.95
N THR A 40 5.06 17.81 4.53
CA THR A 40 5.94 18.17 3.41
C THR A 40 5.68 17.35 2.14
N TRP A 41 5.09 16.16 2.25
CA TRP A 41 4.79 15.26 1.14
C TRP A 41 3.50 15.67 0.44
N PRO A 42 3.44 15.53 -0.91
CA PRO A 42 2.25 15.92 -1.65
C PRO A 42 1.07 15.00 -1.36
N ILE A 43 -0.15 15.49 -1.62
CA ILE A 43 -1.36 14.65 -1.63
C ILE A 43 -1.26 13.60 -2.74
N SER A 44 -0.82 14.02 -3.93
CA SER A 44 -0.63 13.12 -5.07
C SER A 44 0.85 12.93 -5.37
N PHE A 45 1.27 11.69 -5.58
CA PHE A 45 2.60 11.34 -6.08
C PHE A 45 2.57 11.22 -7.60
N GLY A 46 3.70 11.43 -8.26
CA GLY A 46 3.90 11.04 -9.65
C GLY A 46 4.25 9.55 -9.78
N TRP A 47 3.82 8.89 -10.85
CA TRP A 47 4.29 7.54 -11.17
C TRP A 47 5.78 7.56 -11.55
N SER A 48 6.52 6.52 -11.19
CA SER A 48 7.90 6.32 -11.60
C SER A 48 8.15 4.86 -11.99
N ASP A 49 8.49 4.62 -13.26
CA ASP A 49 8.80 3.28 -13.76
C ASP A 49 10.00 2.64 -13.04
N ALA A 50 11.00 3.45 -12.66
CA ALA A 50 12.16 2.96 -11.92
C ALA A 50 11.76 2.47 -10.52
N LEU A 51 10.93 3.24 -9.81
CA LEU A 51 10.43 2.82 -8.49
C LEU A 51 9.46 1.64 -8.61
N ALA A 52 8.69 1.55 -9.69
CA ALA A 52 7.80 0.43 -9.94
C ALA A 52 8.59 -0.86 -10.23
N GLY A 53 9.68 -0.77 -11.00
CA GLY A 53 10.61 -1.88 -11.19
C GLY A 53 11.22 -2.36 -9.87
N ASP A 54 11.65 -1.42 -9.01
CA ASP A 54 12.15 -1.75 -7.66
C ASP A 54 11.08 -2.42 -6.80
N ALA A 55 9.85 -1.90 -6.83
CA ALA A 55 8.73 -2.45 -6.07
C ALA A 55 8.37 -3.86 -6.55
N GLN A 56 8.32 -4.08 -7.87
CA GLN A 56 8.01 -5.36 -8.47
C GLN A 56 9.07 -6.41 -8.13
N ALA A 57 10.36 -6.06 -8.24
CA ALA A 57 11.45 -6.97 -7.89
C ALA A 57 11.42 -7.37 -6.40
N GLU A 58 11.09 -6.44 -5.51
CA GLU A 58 10.92 -6.75 -4.10
C GLU A 58 9.68 -7.62 -3.85
N ALA A 59 8.56 -7.36 -4.52
CA ALA A 59 7.37 -8.20 -4.41
C ALA A 59 7.65 -9.65 -4.84
N GLU A 60 8.34 -9.84 -5.97
CA GLU A 60 8.75 -11.15 -6.47
C GLU A 60 9.71 -11.86 -5.51
N ARG A 61 10.66 -11.13 -4.92
CA ARG A 61 11.56 -11.68 -3.90
C ARG A 61 10.80 -12.18 -2.67
N LEU A 62 9.79 -11.42 -2.22
CA LEU A 62 8.94 -11.79 -1.08
C LEU A 62 8.07 -13.02 -1.44
N ALA A 63 7.49 -13.04 -2.63
CA ALA A 63 6.72 -14.17 -3.13
C ALA A 63 7.57 -15.45 -3.27
N ALA A 64 8.87 -15.32 -3.58
CA ALA A 64 9.82 -16.42 -3.61
C ALA A 64 10.28 -16.90 -2.22
N GLY A 65 9.69 -16.40 -1.13
CA GLY A 65 10.00 -16.80 0.25
C GLY A 65 11.04 -15.91 0.94
N GLY A 66 11.37 -14.75 0.38
CA GLY A 66 12.21 -13.77 1.05
C GLY A 66 11.54 -13.16 2.29
N SER A 67 12.34 -12.83 3.31
CA SER A 67 11.85 -12.11 4.50
C SER A 67 11.59 -10.63 4.20
N GLN A 68 10.58 -10.02 4.83
CA GLN A 68 10.37 -8.56 4.77
C GLN A 68 11.57 -7.78 5.33
N LYS A 69 11.80 -6.59 4.76
CA LYS A 69 12.80 -5.63 5.23
C LYS A 69 12.16 -4.60 6.15
N GLY A 70 12.96 -4.03 7.05
CA GLY A 70 12.54 -2.89 7.86
C GLY A 70 11.78 -3.25 9.13
N THR A 71 11.03 -2.29 9.66
CA THR A 71 10.32 -2.40 10.95
C THR A 71 8.87 -2.86 10.74
N PRO A 72 8.40 -3.88 11.47
CA PRO A 72 7.00 -4.28 11.43
C PRO A 72 6.12 -3.27 12.15
N TYR A 73 4.98 -2.96 11.56
CA TYR A 73 3.92 -2.15 12.14
C TYR A 73 2.62 -2.93 12.08
N ALA A 74 1.99 -3.11 13.23
CA ALA A 74 0.70 -3.78 13.37
C ALA A 74 -0.24 -2.93 14.24
N SER A 75 -1.51 -2.93 13.89
CA SER A 75 -2.60 -2.39 14.72
C SER A 75 -3.35 -3.54 15.39
N MET A 76 -4.02 -3.28 16.52
CA MET A 76 -4.57 -4.28 17.46
C MET A 76 -5.53 -5.33 16.86
N SER A 77 -5.95 -5.20 15.61
CA SER A 77 -6.83 -6.15 14.91
C SER A 77 -6.47 -6.37 13.44
N GLU A 78 -5.27 -5.97 13.01
CA GLU A 78 -4.92 -5.88 11.59
C GLU A 78 -3.53 -6.49 11.33
N ARG A 79 -3.29 -6.98 10.10
CA ARG A 79 -2.02 -7.60 9.73
C ARG A 79 -0.87 -6.61 9.76
N ALA A 80 0.31 -7.13 10.11
CA ALA A 80 1.53 -6.35 10.08
C ALA A 80 1.92 -6.03 8.62
N PHE A 81 2.36 -4.79 8.41
CA PHE A 81 3.13 -4.39 7.23
C PHE A 81 4.51 -3.94 7.70
N TYR A 82 5.44 -3.81 6.77
CA TYR A 82 6.82 -3.50 7.07
C TYR A 82 7.25 -2.24 6.34
N LEU A 83 8.04 -1.42 7.04
CA LEU A 83 8.56 -0.15 6.56
C LEU A 83 10.07 -0.16 6.58
N ASP A 84 10.69 0.04 5.42
CA ASP A 84 12.14 0.08 5.25
C ASP A 84 12.58 1.41 4.64
N GLY A 85 13.68 1.99 5.13
CA GLY A 85 14.18 3.27 4.65
C GLY A 85 13.42 4.50 5.14
N ILE A 86 12.78 4.43 6.33
CA ILE A 86 12.14 5.58 6.99
C ILE A 86 13.15 6.75 7.06
N ASN A 87 12.71 7.97 6.75
CA ASN A 87 13.53 9.20 6.73
C ASN A 87 14.70 9.18 5.73
N THR A 88 14.66 8.31 4.72
CA THR A 88 15.63 8.29 3.62
C THR A 88 14.97 8.70 2.31
N SER A 89 15.77 8.89 1.24
CA SER A 89 15.27 9.24 -0.09
C SER A 89 14.56 8.09 -0.81
N LYS A 90 14.48 6.90 -0.20
CA LYS A 90 13.80 5.74 -0.74
C LYS A 90 13.08 5.00 0.37
N TYR A 91 11.77 5.10 0.37
CA TYR A 91 10.93 4.54 1.42
C TYR A 91 10.09 3.40 0.90
N THR A 92 10.18 2.22 1.51
CA THR A 92 9.54 1.00 1.03
C THR A 92 8.52 0.49 2.03
N TYR A 93 7.32 0.19 1.53
CA TYR A 93 6.24 -0.47 2.24
C TYR A 93 6.10 -1.87 1.69
N SER A 94 5.95 -2.87 2.55
CA SER A 94 5.58 -4.21 2.11
C SER A 94 4.51 -4.83 3.00
N GLY A 95 3.54 -5.49 2.37
CA GLY A 95 2.40 -6.09 3.05
C GLY A 95 1.99 -7.39 2.37
N LEU A 96 1.66 -8.39 3.19
CA LEU A 96 1.07 -9.64 2.74
C LEU A 96 -0.45 -9.53 2.82
N GLU A 97 -1.12 -9.71 1.70
CA GLU A 97 -2.55 -9.96 1.59
C GLU A 97 -2.78 -11.46 1.50
N LYS A 98 -3.59 -12.01 2.40
CA LYS A 98 -4.11 -13.37 2.28
C LYS A 98 -5.60 -13.33 1.90
N PRO A 99 -6.13 -14.38 1.25
CA PRO A 99 -7.57 -14.48 0.96
C PRO A 99 -8.45 -14.33 2.22
N SER A 100 -7.95 -14.80 3.36
CA SER A 100 -8.63 -14.72 4.66
C SER A 100 -8.66 -13.32 5.28
N ASP A 101 -7.88 -12.37 4.76
CA ASP A 101 -7.78 -11.04 5.37
C ASP A 101 -9.04 -10.21 5.12
N TRP A 102 -9.91 -10.68 4.23
CA TRP A 102 -11.18 -10.09 3.90
C TRP A 102 -12.02 -9.71 5.13
N CYS A 103 -12.28 -8.41 5.29
CA CYS A 103 -13.00 -7.88 6.44
C CYS A 103 -14.49 -7.74 6.12
N GLU A 104 -15.33 -8.59 6.71
CA GLU A 104 -16.81 -8.47 6.62
C GLU A 104 -17.39 -7.41 7.58
N ARG A 105 -16.55 -6.69 8.33
CA ARG A 105 -16.92 -6.10 9.62
C ARG A 105 -17.92 -4.93 9.58
N ASN A 106 -18.41 -4.47 8.43
CA ASN A 106 -19.35 -3.33 8.36
C ASN A 106 -20.46 -3.48 7.29
N GLY A 107 -21.24 -4.56 7.34
CA GLY A 107 -22.61 -4.54 6.80
C GLY A 107 -22.77 -4.18 5.32
N GLY A 108 -21.87 -4.65 4.45
CA GLY A 108 -22.13 -4.73 3.01
C GLY A 108 -21.93 -3.46 2.18
N TRP A 109 -21.43 -2.36 2.76
CA TRP A 109 -21.13 -1.16 1.96
C TRP A 109 -19.65 -1.15 1.52
N GLU A 110 -19.45 -1.24 0.20
CA GLU A 110 -18.28 -0.75 -0.56
C GLU A 110 -16.95 -1.51 -0.51
N HIS A 111 -16.79 -2.56 0.29
CA HIS A 111 -15.50 -3.26 0.35
C HIS A 111 -15.37 -4.45 -0.62
N HIS A 112 -16.48 -5.02 -1.09
CA HIS A 112 -16.58 -6.28 -1.85
C HIS A 112 -15.94 -6.31 -3.24
N GLU A 113 -15.51 -5.17 -3.77
CA GLU A 113 -15.03 -5.06 -5.15
C GLU A 113 -13.63 -4.43 -5.26
N ASN A 114 -12.97 -4.12 -4.13
CA ASN A 114 -11.69 -3.43 -4.18
C ASN A 114 -10.53 -4.39 -4.46
N PRO A 115 -9.82 -4.24 -5.59
CA PRO A 115 -8.85 -5.22 -6.05
C PRO A 115 -7.55 -5.23 -5.22
N ILE A 116 -7.36 -4.27 -4.30
CA ILE A 116 -6.11 -4.01 -3.59
C ILE A 116 -6.39 -4.00 -2.08
N PHE A 117 -6.72 -5.18 -1.54
CA PHE A 117 -7.24 -5.35 -0.18
C PHE A 117 -6.36 -4.78 0.94
N PRO A 118 -5.00 -4.91 0.93
CA PRO A 118 -4.19 -4.41 2.03
C PRO A 118 -4.07 -2.88 2.04
N PHE A 119 -4.69 -2.21 1.07
CA PHE A 119 -4.83 -0.76 1.05
C PHE A 119 -6.26 -0.27 1.22
N THR A 120 -7.19 -1.14 1.59
CA THR A 120 -8.54 -0.73 1.97
C THR A 120 -8.57 -0.23 3.42
N ASN A 121 -9.66 0.46 3.79
CA ASN A 121 -9.88 1.03 5.12
C ASN A 121 -9.87 -0.01 6.28
N CYS A 122 -9.88 -1.30 5.97
CA CYS A 122 -9.81 -2.40 6.91
C CYS A 122 -8.38 -2.91 7.16
N ASN A 123 -7.35 -2.32 6.53
CA ASN A 123 -5.96 -2.71 6.73
C ASN A 123 -5.06 -1.49 7.08
N THR A 124 -4.21 -1.71 8.09
CA THR A 124 -3.32 -0.73 8.72
C THR A 124 -2.38 0.00 7.77
N MET A 125 -1.86 -0.71 6.75
CA MET A 125 -0.75 -0.21 5.92
C MET A 125 -1.11 1.10 5.22
N PHE A 126 -2.32 1.15 4.66
CA PHE A 126 -2.80 2.33 3.95
C PHE A 126 -3.23 3.45 4.88
N ARG A 127 -4.07 3.14 5.88
CA ARG A 127 -4.60 4.17 6.80
C ARG A 127 -3.49 4.80 7.62
N LEU A 128 -2.72 4.01 8.37
CA LEU A 128 -1.83 4.57 9.39
C LEU A 128 -0.57 5.23 8.83
N TYR A 129 -0.03 4.72 7.73
CA TYR A 129 1.26 5.21 7.22
C TYR A 129 1.18 5.85 5.84
N PHE A 130 0.60 5.20 4.83
CA PHE A 130 0.57 5.85 3.52
C PHE A 130 -0.27 7.14 3.50
N CYS A 131 -1.40 7.18 4.22
CA CYS A 131 -2.14 8.42 4.42
C CYS A 131 -1.43 9.31 5.46
N TYR A 132 -1.33 8.90 6.71
CA TYR A 132 -1.00 9.82 7.81
C TYR A 132 0.50 9.99 8.12
N HIS A 133 1.41 9.24 7.50
CA HIS A 133 2.83 9.40 7.76
C HIS A 133 3.46 10.40 6.80
N ASP A 134 3.92 11.49 7.39
CA ASP A 134 4.86 12.43 6.82
C ASP A 134 5.85 12.72 7.94
N PRO A 135 7.13 12.35 7.80
CA PRO A 135 8.10 12.56 8.86
C PRO A 135 8.36 14.06 9.13
N GLY A 136 7.94 14.95 8.24
CA GLY A 136 8.18 16.39 8.33
C GLY A 136 9.67 16.77 8.34
N GLY A 137 9.95 18.06 8.52
CA GLY A 137 11.31 18.56 8.73
C GLY A 137 12.20 18.61 7.48
N ALA A 138 13.52 18.60 7.67
CA ALA A 138 14.53 18.73 6.60
C ALA A 138 14.83 17.43 5.84
N GLY A 139 14.01 16.39 6.04
CA GLY A 139 14.14 15.12 5.34
C GLY A 139 13.83 15.25 3.85
N PRO A 140 14.18 14.24 3.03
CA PRO A 140 13.83 14.24 1.61
C PRO A 140 12.32 14.26 1.43
N VAL A 141 11.84 15.19 0.61
CA VAL A 141 10.45 15.21 0.16
C VAL A 141 10.29 14.14 -0.90
N LEU A 142 9.44 13.15 -0.63
CA LEU A 142 9.13 12.10 -1.60
C LEU A 142 7.99 12.61 -2.48
N THR A 143 8.16 12.56 -3.80
CA THR A 143 7.19 13.09 -4.77
C THR A 143 6.75 12.08 -5.81
N LYS A 144 7.41 10.91 -5.85
CA LYS A 144 7.12 9.82 -6.76
C LYS A 144 6.84 8.51 -6.03
N MET A 145 6.10 7.64 -6.72
CA MET A 145 5.70 6.33 -6.24
C MET A 145 5.82 5.29 -7.35
N GLY A 146 6.25 4.09 -6.96
CA GLY A 146 6.12 2.87 -7.73
C GLY A 146 5.40 1.80 -6.91
N VAL A 147 4.63 0.96 -7.58
CA VAL A 147 3.87 -0.13 -6.96
C VAL A 147 4.32 -1.43 -7.60
N GLY A 148 4.37 -2.50 -6.82
CA GLY A 148 4.70 -3.85 -7.27
C GLY A 148 3.82 -4.87 -6.58
N MET A 149 3.57 -5.98 -7.29
CA MET A 149 2.71 -7.05 -6.79
C MET A 149 3.21 -8.41 -7.29
N ALA A 150 3.22 -9.40 -6.40
CA ALA A 150 3.55 -10.77 -6.77
C ALA A 150 2.75 -11.78 -5.95
N MET A 151 2.44 -12.92 -6.58
CA MET A 151 1.67 -14.00 -5.96
C MET A 151 2.58 -15.11 -5.44
N SER A 152 2.25 -15.67 -4.28
CA SER A 152 2.83 -16.91 -3.72
C SER A 152 1.70 -17.88 -3.39
N GLY A 153 1.29 -18.69 -4.36
CA GLY A 153 0.06 -19.48 -4.25
C GLY A 153 -1.17 -18.55 -4.29
N GLU A 154 -1.99 -18.58 -3.24
CA GLU A 154 -3.13 -17.68 -3.08
C GLU A 154 -2.79 -16.39 -2.32
N ASP A 155 -1.61 -16.33 -1.72
CA ASP A 155 -1.13 -15.14 -1.01
C ASP A 155 -0.61 -14.11 -2.02
N ARG A 156 -0.85 -12.82 -1.75
CA ARG A 156 -0.42 -11.71 -2.58
C ARG A 156 0.48 -10.76 -1.80
N TRP A 157 1.68 -10.51 -2.31
CA TRP A 157 2.59 -9.51 -1.79
C TRP A 157 2.40 -8.19 -2.52
N TRP A 158 2.30 -7.11 -1.73
CA TRP A 158 2.30 -5.76 -2.24
C TRP A 158 3.51 -5.01 -1.75
N VAL A 159 4.11 -4.22 -2.65
CA VAL A 159 5.21 -3.34 -2.33
C VAL A 159 4.91 -1.95 -2.90
N ILE A 160 5.13 -0.92 -2.09
CA ILE A 160 5.19 0.47 -2.54
C ILE A 160 6.60 0.98 -2.31
N VAL A 161 7.16 1.67 -3.29
CA VAL A 161 8.41 2.41 -3.13
C VAL A 161 8.15 3.88 -3.41
N LEU A 162 8.46 4.73 -2.44
CA LEU A 162 8.41 6.19 -2.55
C LEU A 162 9.83 6.76 -2.73
N GLY A 163 9.94 7.80 -3.53
CA GLY A 163 11.19 8.48 -3.85
C GLY A 163 10.95 9.93 -4.28
N PRO A 164 12.00 10.75 -4.44
CA PRO A 164 11.90 12.08 -5.02
C PRO A 164 11.50 12.06 -6.51
#